data_AF-A0A151EAQ9-F1
#
_entry.id   AF-A0A151EAQ9-F1
#
_cell.length_a   1.000
_cell.length_b   1.000
_cell.length_c   1.000
_cell.angle_alpha   90.00
_cell.angle_beta   90.00
_cell.angle_gamma   90.00
#
_symmetry.space_group_name_H-M   'P 1'
#
loop_
_entity.id
_entity.type
_entity.pdbx_description
1 polymer ?
#
loop_
_entity_poly.entity_id
_entity_poly.type
_entity_poly.pdbx_seq_one_letter_code
_entity_poly.pdbx_strand_id
1 'polypeptide(L)'
;MDEVEEIINFIIKEGNGVYNNIDKGRLKGIIQKHLEYGTAMVIRDKTGIMAVARWNLYGEDILTALVLDAVVREDYRKPLTLRQMVALGVSKNPSVKFICFKRESKYPDRDIRIYSVDRFLKRRIK
;
A
#
# COMPACT_ATOMS: atom_id res chain seq x y z
N MET A 1 5.96 9.08 20.81
CA MET A 1 5.25 9.48 19.59
C MET A 1 4.22 8.40 19.30
N ASP A 2 2.96 8.76 19.09
CA ASP A 2 1.88 7.82 18.70
C ASP A 2 2.28 7.11 17.39
N GLU A 3 2.13 5.77 17.32
CA GLU A 3 2.51 4.99 16.14
C GLU A 3 1.81 5.50 14.88
N VAL A 4 0.54 5.89 15.01
CA VAL A 4 -0.25 6.44 13.91
C VAL A 4 0.34 7.77 13.43
N GLU A 5 0.79 8.61 14.36
CA GLU A 5 1.40 9.90 14.05
C GLU A 5 2.72 9.74 13.29
N GLU A 6 3.52 8.74 13.67
CA GLU A 6 4.75 8.38 12.94
C GLU A 6 4.45 7.95 11.50
N ILE A 7 3.43 7.10 11.30
CA ILE A 7 2.99 6.64 9.98
C ILE A 7 2.54 7.82 9.11
N ILE A 8 1.73 8.73 9.67
CA ILE A 8 1.25 9.93 8.96
C ILE A 8 2.43 10.80 8.52
N ASN A 9 3.37 11.07 9.42
CA ASN A 9 4.53 11.89 9.10
C ASN A 9 5.39 11.23 8.01
N PHE A 10 5.53 9.90 8.04
CA PHE A 10 6.21 9.14 7.00
C PHE A 10 5.50 9.25 5.64
N ILE A 11 4.19 9.01 5.55
CA ILE A 11 3.46 9.03 4.27
C ILE A 11 3.36 10.44 3.67
N ILE A 12 3.30 11.48 4.50
CA ILE A 12 3.33 12.88 4.01
C ILE A 12 4.71 13.18 3.42
N LYS A 13 5.78 12.82 4.14
CA LYS A 13 7.16 13.07 3.71
C LYS A 13 7.51 12.31 2.43
N GLU A 14 7.23 11.01 2.39
CA GLU A 14 7.69 10.11 1.32
C GLU A 14 6.66 9.91 0.20
N GLY A 15 5.40 10.30 0.42
CA GLY A 15 4.27 10.02 -0.48
C GLY A 15 4.18 10.90 -1.73
N ASN A 16 5.21 11.69 -2.04
CA ASN A 16 5.31 12.53 -3.25
C ASN A 16 4.05 13.37 -3.53
N GLY A 17 3.48 13.98 -2.48
CA GLY A 17 2.34 14.88 -2.60
C GLY A 17 0.96 14.22 -2.68
N VAL A 18 0.85 12.89 -2.65
CA VAL A 18 -0.44 12.16 -2.64
C VAL A 18 -1.38 12.63 -1.52
N TYR A 19 -0.81 13.08 -0.41
CA TYR A 19 -1.54 13.46 0.80
C TYR A 19 -1.64 14.97 1.03
N ASN A 20 -1.11 15.81 0.14
CA ASN A 20 -1.02 17.26 0.38
C ASN A 20 -2.38 17.95 0.52
N ASN A 21 -3.43 17.39 -0.08
CA ASN A 21 -4.78 17.95 -0.08
C ASN A 21 -5.69 17.31 0.99
N ILE A 22 -5.17 16.46 1.85
CA ILE A 22 -5.95 15.76 2.89
C ILE A 22 -5.61 16.36 4.25
N ASP A 23 -6.65 16.79 4.97
CA ASP A 23 -6.52 17.23 6.36
C ASP A 23 -5.88 16.13 7.23
N LYS A 24 -4.96 16.53 8.12
CA LYS A 24 -4.18 15.60 8.94
C LYS A 24 -5.07 14.80 9.92
N GLY A 25 -6.11 15.42 10.48
CA GLY A 25 -7.07 14.74 11.35
C GLY A 25 -7.88 13.69 10.60
N ARG A 26 -8.33 14.03 9.39
CA ARG A 26 -8.98 13.07 8.49
C ARG A 26 -8.05 11.92 8.10
N LEU A 27 -6.79 12.21 7.78
CA LEU A 27 -5.79 11.20 7.46
C LEU A 27 -5.56 10.25 8.63
N LYS A 28 -5.51 10.78 9.86
CA LYS A 28 -5.40 9.97 11.08
C LYS A 28 -6.52 8.95 11.22
N GLY A 29 -7.77 9.38 11.05
CA GLY A 29 -8.92 8.46 11.11
C GLY A 29 -8.90 7.40 10.00
N ILE A 30 -8.43 7.76 8.80
CA ILE A 30 -8.27 6.81 7.69
C ILE A 30 -7.20 5.75 8.03
N ILE A 31 -6.02 6.17 8.49
CA ILE A 31 -4.92 5.26 8.83
C ILE A 31 -5.32 4.32 9.97
N GLN A 32 -5.96 4.84 11.02
CA GLN A 32 -6.45 4.03 12.14
C GLN A 32 -7.40 2.92 11.69
N LYS A 33 -8.39 3.25 10.86
CA LYS A 33 -9.31 2.24 10.32
C LYS A 33 -8.60 1.15 9.53
N HIS A 34 -7.63 1.52 8.69
CA HIS A 34 -6.89 0.51 7.92
C HIS A 34 -6.04 -0.41 8.81
N LEU A 35 -5.45 0.12 9.88
CA LEU A 35 -4.72 -0.70 10.85
C LEU A 35 -5.67 -1.64 11.60
N GLU A 36 -6.81 -1.13 12.06
CA GLU A 36 -7.86 -1.89 12.74
C GLU A 36 -8.39 -3.05 11.88
N TYR A 37 -8.68 -2.78 10.60
CA TYR A 37 -9.18 -3.81 9.67
C TYR A 37 -8.07 -4.69 9.06
N GLY A 38 -6.80 -4.51 9.44
CA GLY A 38 -5.69 -5.29 8.87
C GLY A 38 -5.44 -5.04 7.38
N THR A 39 -5.89 -3.88 6.87
CA THR A 39 -5.78 -3.46 5.46
C THR A 39 -4.70 -2.39 5.24
N ALA A 40 -3.82 -2.23 6.21
CA ALA A 40 -2.55 -1.54 6.09
C ALA A 40 -1.39 -2.44 6.53
N MET A 41 -0.21 -2.18 5.97
CA MET A 41 1.03 -2.78 6.40
C MET A 41 2.09 -1.70 6.56
N VAL A 42 2.77 -1.76 7.70
CA VAL A 42 3.96 -0.97 8.01
C VAL A 42 5.15 -1.92 8.04
N ILE A 43 6.18 -1.63 7.25
CA ILE A 43 7.45 -2.36 7.27
C ILE A 43 8.49 -1.44 7.90
N ARG A 44 9.23 -1.98 8.87
CA ARG A 44 10.26 -1.24 9.63
C ARG A 44 11.63 -1.89 9.47
N ASP A 45 12.67 -1.09 9.52
CA ASP A 45 14.06 -1.51 9.69
C ASP A 45 14.61 -0.99 11.03
N LYS A 46 15.93 -1.07 11.24
CA LYS A 46 16.58 -0.57 12.48
C LYS A 46 16.51 0.96 12.63
N THR A 47 16.21 1.69 11.57
CA THR A 47 16.23 3.15 11.50
C THR A 47 14.83 3.77 11.50
N GLY A 48 13.78 2.97 11.31
CA GLY A 48 12.39 3.42 11.40
C GLY A 48 11.49 2.77 10.36
N ILE A 49 10.47 3.50 9.92
CA ILE A 49 9.57 3.05 8.86
C ILE A 49 10.32 3.01 7.52
N MET A 50 10.26 1.86 6.85
CA MET A 50 10.84 1.59 5.53
C MET A 50 9.78 1.75 4.44
N ALA A 51 8.57 1.25 4.69
CA ALA A 51 7.47 1.33 3.75
C ALA A 51 6.11 1.22 4.44
N VAL A 52 5.10 1.85 3.83
CA VAL A 52 3.69 1.76 4.22
C VAL A 52 2.89 1.43 2.98
N ALA A 53 1.99 0.45 3.06
CA ALA A 53 0.99 0.21 2.02
C ALA A 53 -0.39 0.09 2.62
N ARG A 54 -1.39 0.51 1.83
CA ARG A 54 -2.81 0.43 2.18
C ARG A 54 -3.58 -0.16 1.02
N TRP A 55 -4.58 -0.95 1.35
CA TRP A 55 -5.47 -1.52 0.36
C TRP A 55 -6.92 -1.55 0.86
N ASN A 56 -7.85 -1.71 -0.07
CA ASN A 56 -9.21 -2.14 0.22
C ASN A 56 -9.39 -3.56 -0.32
N LEU A 57 -10.24 -4.32 0.33
CA LEU A 57 -10.63 -5.65 -0.09
C LEU A 57 -12.02 -5.61 -0.72
N TYR A 58 -12.22 -6.22 -1.88
CA TYR A 58 -13.52 -6.23 -2.57
C TYR A 58 -13.71 -7.45 -3.48
N GLY A 59 -14.96 -7.70 -3.86
CA GLY A 59 -15.43 -8.87 -4.61
C GLY A 59 -16.25 -9.83 -3.75
N GLU A 60 -17.04 -10.69 -4.38
CA GLU A 60 -17.99 -11.60 -3.72
C GLU A 60 -17.34 -12.48 -2.64
N ASP A 61 -16.06 -12.85 -2.82
CA ASP A 61 -15.26 -13.61 -1.82
C ASP A 61 -13.97 -12.89 -1.37
N ILE A 62 -13.91 -11.55 -1.43
CA ILE A 62 -12.72 -10.77 -1.02
C ILE A 62 -11.44 -11.22 -1.80
N LEU A 63 -11.62 -11.57 -3.07
CA LEU A 63 -10.52 -12.09 -3.90
C LEU A 63 -9.61 -11.00 -4.45
N THR A 64 -9.99 -9.72 -4.33
CA THR A 64 -9.24 -8.61 -4.93
C THR A 64 -8.82 -7.59 -3.89
N ALA A 65 -7.53 -7.26 -3.89
CA ALA A 65 -6.99 -6.14 -3.13
C ALA A 65 -6.77 -4.92 -4.06
N LEU A 66 -7.51 -3.84 -3.81
CA LEU A 66 -7.26 -2.52 -4.39
C LEU A 66 -6.18 -1.82 -3.58
N VAL A 67 -4.95 -1.84 -4.05
CA VAL A 67 -3.85 -1.06 -3.47
C VAL A 67 -4.13 0.42 -3.72
N LEU A 68 -4.36 1.15 -2.63
CA LEU A 68 -4.64 2.58 -2.64
C LEU A 68 -3.33 3.35 -2.82
N ASP A 69 -2.32 2.96 -2.06
CA ASP A 69 -0.98 3.51 -2.13
C ASP A 69 0.04 2.53 -1.55
N ALA A 70 1.29 2.71 -2.00
CA ALA A 70 2.47 2.08 -1.44
C ALA A 70 3.57 3.14 -1.39
N VAL A 71 3.82 3.66 -0.20
CA VAL A 71 4.84 4.67 0.08
C VAL A 71 6.10 3.98 0.59
N VAL A 72 7.23 4.23 -0.06
CA VAL A 72 8.51 3.59 0.24
C VAL A 72 9.55 4.68 0.45
N ARG A 73 10.33 4.55 1.52
CA ARG A 73 11.43 5.45 1.82
C ARG A 73 12.43 5.46 0.67
N GLU A 74 12.95 6.64 0.32
CA GLU A 74 13.74 6.86 -0.89
C GLU A 74 14.87 5.85 -1.12
N ASP A 75 15.65 5.55 -0.08
CA ASP A 75 16.76 4.58 -0.07
C ASP A 75 16.33 3.12 -0.30
N TYR A 76 15.04 2.81 -0.13
CA TYR A 76 14.43 1.50 -0.35
C TYR A 76 13.61 1.41 -1.63
N ARG A 77 13.56 2.47 -2.45
CA ARG A 77 12.84 2.46 -3.75
C ARG A 77 13.61 1.62 -4.78
N LYS A 78 13.42 0.31 -4.71
CA LYS A 78 13.97 -0.68 -5.66
C LYS A 78 12.84 -1.36 -6.43
N PRO A 79 13.08 -1.83 -7.67
CA PRO A 79 12.06 -2.53 -8.47
C PRO A 79 11.40 -3.71 -7.74
N LEU A 80 12.11 -4.34 -6.80
CA LEU A 80 11.65 -5.48 -6.02
C LEU A 80 10.79 -5.13 -4.81
N THR A 81 10.89 -3.91 -4.28
CA THR A 81 10.27 -3.55 -3.00
C THR A 81 8.75 -3.69 -3.08
N LEU A 82 8.12 -3.18 -4.15
CA LEU A 82 6.68 -3.32 -4.34
C LEU A 82 6.25 -4.79 -4.41
N ARG A 83 7.05 -5.67 -5.00
CA ARG A 83 6.74 -7.10 -5.09
C ARG A 83 6.87 -7.81 -3.75
N GLN A 84 7.87 -7.47 -2.96
CA GLN A 84 8.01 -7.95 -1.58
C GLN A 84 6.81 -7.49 -0.74
N MET A 85 6.38 -6.24 -0.90
CA MET A 85 5.19 -5.73 -0.22
C MET A 85 3.92 -6.49 -0.63
N VAL A 86 3.73 -6.77 -1.92
CA VAL A 86 2.61 -7.58 -2.39
C VAL A 86 2.68 -9.00 -1.81
N ALA A 87 3.85 -9.64 -1.80
CA ALA A 87 4.01 -10.98 -1.23
C ALA A 87 3.65 -11.02 0.26
N LEU A 88 4.07 -10.01 1.02
CA LEU A 88 3.73 -9.88 2.45
C LEU A 88 2.24 -9.54 2.66
N GLY A 89 1.65 -8.71 1.80
CA GLY A 89 0.21 -8.40 1.85
C GLY A 89 -0.66 -9.63 1.60
N VAL A 90 -0.26 -10.47 0.63
CA VAL A 90 -0.93 -11.74 0.30
C VAL A 90 -0.73 -12.78 1.40
N SER A 91 0.45 -12.87 2.03
CA SER A 91 0.62 -13.82 3.15
C SER A 91 -0.28 -13.49 4.34
N LYS A 92 -0.62 -12.21 4.53
CA LYS A 92 -1.61 -11.75 5.52
C LYS A 92 -3.07 -11.94 5.08
N ASN A 93 -3.32 -11.99 3.77
CA ASN A 93 -4.66 -12.15 3.18
C ASN A 93 -4.65 -13.26 2.12
N PRO A 94 -4.56 -14.56 2.51
CA PRO A 94 -4.33 -15.66 1.58
C PRO A 94 -5.46 -15.88 0.56
N SER A 95 -6.66 -15.36 0.83
CA SER A 95 -7.81 -15.40 -0.09
C SER A 95 -7.63 -14.49 -1.31
N VAL A 96 -6.74 -13.49 -1.25
CA VAL A 96 -6.53 -12.53 -2.34
C VAL A 96 -5.86 -13.22 -3.53
N LYS A 97 -6.58 -13.30 -4.65
CA LYS A 97 -6.10 -13.85 -5.93
C LYS A 97 -5.70 -12.78 -6.93
N PHE A 98 -6.19 -11.56 -6.72
CA PHE A 98 -6.01 -10.44 -7.64
C PHE A 98 -5.59 -9.17 -6.90
N ILE A 99 -4.76 -8.36 -7.55
CA ILE A 99 -4.40 -7.03 -7.09
C ILE A 99 -4.69 -6.01 -8.19
N CYS A 100 -5.10 -4.83 -7.79
CA CYS A 100 -5.20 -3.68 -8.66
C CYS A 100 -4.63 -2.44 -7.96
N PHE A 101 -4.23 -1.44 -8.73
CA PHE A 101 -3.59 -0.24 -8.21
C PHE A 101 -4.41 0.98 -8.57
N LYS A 102 -4.78 1.76 -7.57
CA LYS A 102 -5.42 3.06 -7.78
C LYS A 102 -4.32 4.05 -8.20
N ARG A 103 -4.23 4.37 -9.50
CA ARG A 103 -3.26 5.36 -10.03
C ARG A 103 -3.90 6.74 -10.24
N GLU A 104 -4.77 7.16 -9.33
CA GLU A 104 -5.53 8.42 -9.46
C GLU A 104 -4.64 9.64 -9.68
N SER A 105 -3.47 9.69 -9.03
CA SER A 105 -2.56 10.84 -9.14
C SER A 105 -1.78 10.91 -10.45
N LYS A 106 -1.64 9.80 -11.19
CA LYS A 106 -0.81 9.74 -12.40
C LYS A 106 -1.61 9.50 -13.69
N TYR A 107 -2.73 8.81 -13.60
CA TYR A 107 -3.59 8.46 -14.74
C TYR A 107 -5.05 8.36 -14.29
N PRO A 108 -5.76 9.50 -14.11
CA PRO A 108 -7.13 9.51 -13.59
C PRO A 108 -8.12 8.81 -14.53
N ASP A 109 -7.93 8.91 -15.84
CA ASP A 109 -8.86 8.36 -16.85
C ASP A 109 -8.55 6.92 -17.27
N ARG A 110 -7.61 6.25 -16.61
CA ARG A 110 -7.18 4.91 -16.99
C ARG A 110 -7.98 3.85 -16.24
N ASP A 111 -8.57 2.93 -17.00
CA ASP A 111 -9.22 1.76 -16.42
C ASP A 111 -8.31 1.02 -15.43
N ILE A 112 -8.91 0.67 -14.29
CA ILE A 112 -8.25 -0.10 -13.25
C ILE A 112 -7.85 -1.45 -13.83
N ARG A 113 -6.54 -1.69 -13.92
CA ARG A 113 -6.00 -2.99 -14.36
C ARG A 113 -5.94 -3.95 -13.19
N ILE A 114 -6.54 -5.12 -13.38
CA ILE A 114 -6.52 -6.24 -12.43
C ILE A 114 -5.37 -7.19 -12.84
N TYR A 115 -4.54 -7.55 -11.87
CA TYR A 115 -3.42 -8.47 -12.04
C TYR A 115 -3.64 -9.69 -11.14
N SER A 116 -3.47 -10.89 -11.70
CA SER A 116 -3.36 -12.11 -10.88
C SER A 116 -2.12 -12.02 -10.00
N VAL A 117 -2.29 -12.32 -8.71
CA VAL A 117 -1.20 -12.40 -7.72
C VAL A 117 -0.12 -13.37 -8.20
N ASP A 118 -0.50 -14.56 -8.66
CA ASP A 118 0.44 -15.57 -9.17
C ASP A 118 1.29 -15.03 -10.31
N ARG A 119 0.68 -14.35 -11.29
CA ARG A 119 1.40 -13.78 -12.42
C ARG A 119 2.34 -12.65 -11.98
N PHE A 120 1.88 -11.83 -11.04
CA PHE A 120 2.66 -10.72 -10.49
C PHE A 120 3.88 -11.23 -9.70
N LEU A 121 3.68 -12.26 -8.88
CA LEU A 121 4.71 -12.86 -8.02
C LEU A 121 5.60 -13.89 -8.72
N LYS A 122 5.25 -14.45 -9.89
CA LYS A 122 6.09 -15.38 -10.66
C LYS A 122 7.01 -14.72 -11.70
N ARG A 123 6.76 -13.47 -12.11
CA ARG A 123 7.54 -12.79 -13.16
C ARG A 123 9.04 -12.69 -12.78
N ARG A 124 9.94 -13.53 -13.31
CA ARG A 124 11.39 -13.34 -13.07
C ARG A 124 11.80 -11.95 -13.60
N ILE A 125 12.56 -11.21 -12.81
CA ILE A 125 13.25 -10.00 -13.31
C ILE A 125 14.33 -10.55 -14.26
N LYS A 126 14.26 -10.16 -15.53
CA LYS A 126 15.39 -10.32 -16.45
C LYS A 126 16.41 -9.25 -16.14
#